data_AF-A0A3M7AT99-F1
#
_entry.id   AF-A0A3M7AT99-F1
#
_cell.length_a   1.000
_cell.length_b   1.000
_cell.length_c   1.000
_cell.angle_alpha   90.00
_cell.angle_beta   90.00
_cell.angle_gamma   90.00
#
_symmetry.space_group_name_H-M   'P 1'
#
loop_
_entity.id
_entity.type
_entity.pdbx_description
1 polymer ?
#
loop_
_entity_poly.entity_id
_entity_poly.type
_entity_poly.pdbx_seq_one_letter_code
_entity_poly.pdbx_strand_id
1 'polypeptide(L)'
;MRITPAVALVALTSPAVHAAPVPSLFGDIAAALQGAVGTVVTTVTSEVQALSPLAQAVKKLGATLQTNANIHGSKLGCNDLAIGTIEGVEAAISHAFQWPFLNKKFIDWKTYKANGVNLGIWFEQEQNYDTEWWAENIGDFPDEWTWCGAVGFDVCGPKLEARYASWITTADIDKMGKLGINTLRIPTTYAAWVKVPGSQLYSGNQQQYLRTITNYAIDKYNMHVIIGLHSLPGGINTLSIGEAFGHDAWFQNSTNLDYSFKAIDSIISFIKTSGRPYGFTIAPLNEPSDNFAGFATPAGLTENGTNWINTYIKGTLDRIAKYDKRVPVMLQDAFFSEMYWSPFYPAGTNLVIDSHIYFFAAAGAYSQYVAPAICGQAKYIGEGDGKFPVFIGEWSLQSLYNNTLENRKTLYDTQVYAYQKYASGGAFWNYRMKNTVDKVDGEGVLQDYWSWEGLLNAGIPSANKVNSSYC
;
A
#
# COMPACT_ATOMS: atom_id res chain seq x y z
N MET A 1 46.99 -31.99 -34.21
CA MET A 1 45.94 -32.74 -33.52
C MET A 1 45.08 -31.73 -32.77
N ARG A 2 43.90 -31.39 -33.33
CA ARG A 2 42.90 -30.50 -32.73
C ARG A 2 42.00 -31.37 -31.85
N ILE A 3 41.76 -30.97 -30.60
CA ILE A 3 40.60 -31.42 -29.82
C ILE A 3 40.13 -30.22 -28.98
N THR A 4 38.94 -29.72 -29.32
CA THR A 4 38.08 -28.84 -28.52
C THR A 4 37.44 -29.63 -27.37
N PRO A 5 37.01 -28.95 -26.29
CA PRO A 5 35.83 -29.39 -25.56
C PRO A 5 34.70 -28.36 -25.65
N ALA A 6 33.51 -28.91 -25.80
CA ALA A 6 32.25 -28.30 -26.12
C ALA A 6 31.73 -27.33 -25.07
N VAL A 7 31.07 -26.29 -25.58
CA VAL A 7 30.03 -25.51 -24.93
C VAL A 7 28.95 -26.45 -24.42
N ALA A 8 28.76 -26.49 -23.09
CA ALA A 8 27.54 -27.02 -22.48
C ALA A 8 26.65 -25.82 -22.14
N LEU A 9 25.82 -25.43 -23.12
CA LEU A 9 24.69 -24.53 -22.90
C LEU A 9 23.63 -25.35 -22.18
N VAL A 10 23.67 -25.36 -20.84
CA VAL A 10 22.53 -25.86 -20.06
C VAL A 10 21.45 -24.80 -20.17
N ALA A 11 20.51 -25.02 -21.09
CA ALA A 11 19.23 -24.34 -21.08
C ALA A 11 18.50 -24.76 -19.80
N LEU A 12 18.75 -24.02 -18.71
CA LEU A 12 17.82 -23.96 -17.59
C LEU A 12 16.60 -23.22 -18.13
N THR A 13 15.59 -23.98 -18.53
CA THR A 13 14.23 -23.48 -18.65
C THR A 13 13.89 -22.81 -17.32
N SER A 14 13.79 -21.48 -17.33
CA SER A 14 13.42 -20.69 -16.16
C SER A 14 12.16 -21.29 -15.52
N PRO A 15 12.15 -21.59 -14.20
CA PRO A 15 10.88 -21.69 -13.51
C PRO A 15 10.22 -20.31 -13.63
N ALA A 16 8.93 -20.31 -13.97
CA ALA A 16 8.12 -19.11 -14.05
C ALA A 16 8.42 -18.18 -12.86
N VAL A 17 8.80 -16.94 -13.16
CA VAL A 17 8.97 -15.89 -12.15
C VAL A 17 7.58 -15.66 -11.56
N HIS A 18 7.33 -16.24 -10.39
CA HIS A 18 6.09 -16.02 -9.66
C HIS A 18 6.07 -14.55 -9.22
N ALA A 19 4.89 -13.93 -9.31
CA ALA A 19 4.66 -12.59 -8.82
C ALA A 19 5.22 -12.40 -7.42
N ALA A 20 5.72 -11.20 -7.12
CA ALA A 20 6.18 -10.88 -5.78
C ALA A 20 4.96 -10.80 -4.84
N PRO A 21 4.67 -11.76 -3.93
CA PRO A 21 3.61 -11.59 -2.95
C PRO A 21 3.74 -10.27 -2.20
N VAL A 22 2.62 -9.69 -1.79
CA VAL A 22 2.55 -8.72 -0.69
C VAL A 22 2.53 -9.48 0.63
N PRO A 23 2.87 -8.88 1.77
CA PRO A 23 2.98 -9.61 3.04
C PRO A 23 1.69 -10.33 3.45
N SER A 24 0.53 -9.72 3.17
CA SER A 24 -0.79 -10.32 3.39
C SER A 24 -1.01 -11.60 2.58
N LEU A 25 -0.44 -11.71 1.37
CA LEU A 25 -0.57 -12.90 0.52
C LEU A 25 0.09 -14.14 1.15
N PHE A 26 1.16 -13.98 1.95
CA PHE A 26 1.74 -15.11 2.68
C PHE A 26 0.82 -15.62 3.79
N GLY A 27 0.18 -14.72 4.53
CA GLY A 27 -0.84 -15.07 5.53
C GLY A 27 -2.01 -15.80 4.88
N ASP A 28 -2.53 -15.24 3.80
CA ASP A 28 -3.67 -15.79 3.06
C ASP A 28 -3.37 -17.18 2.48
N ILE A 29 -2.19 -17.39 1.86
CA ILE A 29 -1.78 -18.71 1.33
C ILE A 29 -1.54 -19.72 2.46
N ALA A 30 -0.92 -19.32 3.56
CA ALA A 30 -0.69 -20.21 4.69
C ALA A 30 -2.01 -20.65 5.33
N ALA A 31 -2.97 -19.74 5.51
CA ALA A 31 -4.31 -20.03 5.99
C ALA A 31 -5.07 -20.98 5.04
N ALA A 32 -4.92 -20.78 3.71
CA ALA A 32 -5.50 -21.67 2.70
C ALA A 32 -4.94 -23.11 2.75
N LEU A 33 -3.63 -23.26 3.00
CA LEU A 33 -2.95 -24.56 3.05
C LEU A 33 -3.17 -25.34 4.36
N GLN A 34 -3.47 -24.66 5.47
CA GLN A 34 -3.69 -25.29 6.78
C GLN A 34 -5.10 -25.88 6.97
N GLY A 35 -5.94 -25.91 5.93
CA GLY A 35 -7.25 -26.58 5.98
C GLY A 35 -8.33 -25.79 6.73
N ALA A 36 -8.10 -24.52 7.05
CA ALA A 36 -9.14 -23.60 7.53
C ALA A 36 -10.22 -23.31 6.47
N VAL A 37 -9.98 -23.70 5.21
CA VAL A 37 -10.95 -23.62 4.09
C VAL A 37 -11.80 -24.91 4.04
N GLY A 38 -12.29 -25.33 5.19
CA GLY A 38 -13.36 -26.31 5.31
C GLY A 38 -14.69 -25.58 5.39
N THR A 39 -15.22 -25.17 4.24
CA THR A 39 -16.53 -24.49 4.04
C THR A 39 -16.52 -22.96 4.16
N VAL A 40 -17.20 -22.32 3.19
CA VAL A 40 -17.47 -20.88 3.04
C VAL A 40 -16.40 -20.05 2.30
N VAL A 41 -16.02 -20.48 1.09
CA VAL A 41 -15.81 -19.51 0.00
C VAL A 41 -17.16 -19.37 -0.70
N THR A 42 -18.00 -18.45 -0.24
CA THR A 42 -19.07 -17.95 -1.09
C THR A 42 -18.44 -16.96 -2.05
N THR A 43 -18.02 -17.44 -3.22
CA THR A 43 -17.77 -16.55 -4.36
C THR A 43 -19.08 -15.82 -4.62
N VAL A 44 -19.21 -14.58 -4.18
CA VAL A 44 -20.32 -13.73 -4.60
C VAL A 44 -19.99 -13.29 -6.01
N THR A 45 -20.18 -14.18 -6.99
CA THR A 45 -20.16 -13.81 -8.39
C THR A 45 -21.41 -12.95 -8.65
N SER A 46 -21.27 -11.63 -8.56
CA SER A 46 -22.29 -10.76 -9.12
C SER A 46 -22.22 -10.88 -10.64
N GLU A 47 -23.34 -11.20 -11.29
CA GLU A 47 -23.42 -11.23 -12.76
C GLU A 47 -22.89 -9.91 -13.33
N VAL A 48 -21.90 -10.00 -14.22
CA VAL A 48 -21.37 -8.85 -14.95
C VAL A 48 -22.53 -8.25 -15.76
N GLN A 49 -22.95 -7.04 -15.38
CA GLN A 49 -23.99 -6.34 -16.12
C GLN A 49 -23.51 -6.05 -17.54
N ALA A 50 -24.38 -6.26 -18.54
CA ALA A 50 -24.09 -5.80 -19.90
C ALA A 50 -23.71 -4.30 -19.91
N LEU A 51 -22.80 -3.90 -20.79
CA LEU A 51 -22.17 -2.57 -20.79
C LEU A 51 -23.17 -1.40 -20.81
N SER A 52 -24.27 -1.51 -21.55
CA SER A 52 -25.29 -0.45 -21.64
C SER A 52 -26.04 -0.24 -20.31
N PRO A 53 -26.62 -1.29 -19.68
CA PRO A 53 -27.14 -1.22 -18.31
C PRO A 53 -26.12 -0.67 -17.29
N LEU A 54 -24.86 -1.13 -17.36
CA LEU A 54 -23.81 -0.69 -16.45
C LEU A 54 -23.51 0.81 -16.60
N ALA A 55 -23.39 1.31 -17.82
CA ALA A 55 -23.18 2.73 -18.09
C ALA A 55 -24.33 3.60 -17.56
N GLN A 56 -25.58 3.14 -17.70
CA GLN A 56 -26.74 3.84 -17.15
C GLN A 56 -26.71 3.84 -15.61
N ALA A 57 -26.32 2.73 -14.99
CA ALA A 57 -26.20 2.64 -13.54
C ALA A 57 -25.10 3.57 -13.02
N VAL A 58 -23.91 3.55 -13.61
CA VAL A 58 -22.79 4.46 -13.27
C VAL A 58 -23.18 5.94 -13.46
N LYS A 59 -23.92 6.27 -14.52
CA LYS A 59 -24.43 7.62 -14.76
C LYS A 59 -25.36 8.12 -13.65
N LYS A 60 -26.20 7.24 -13.07
CA LYS A 60 -27.06 7.60 -11.93
C LYS A 60 -26.26 7.95 -10.68
N LEU A 61 -25.02 7.48 -10.55
CA LEU A 61 -24.10 7.82 -9.47
C LEU A 61 -23.35 9.14 -9.70
N GLY A 62 -23.67 9.86 -10.79
CA GLY A 62 -22.99 11.08 -11.19
C GLY A 62 -21.56 10.84 -11.69
N ALA A 63 -21.25 9.64 -12.18
CA ALA A 63 -19.97 9.28 -12.76
C ALA A 63 -20.14 8.89 -14.25
N THR A 64 -19.03 8.78 -14.98
CA THR A 64 -19.01 8.32 -16.37
C THR A 64 -18.23 7.02 -16.46
N LEU A 65 -18.87 5.95 -16.95
CA LEU A 65 -18.19 4.69 -17.22
C LEU A 65 -17.10 4.93 -18.28
N GLN A 66 -15.85 4.64 -17.93
CA GLN A 66 -14.72 4.76 -18.83
C GLN A 66 -14.61 3.51 -19.71
N THR A 67 -14.16 3.70 -20.94
CA THR A 67 -13.98 2.64 -21.96
C THR A 67 -12.72 2.88 -22.80
N ASN A 68 -11.75 3.58 -22.23
CA ASN A 68 -10.59 4.13 -22.92
C ASN A 68 -9.26 3.52 -22.43
N ALA A 69 -9.28 2.35 -21.79
CA ALA A 69 -8.06 1.67 -21.30
C ALA A 69 -6.95 1.58 -22.36
N ASN A 70 -7.32 1.51 -23.65
CA ASN A 70 -6.38 1.51 -24.78
C ASN A 70 -5.49 2.76 -24.90
N ILE A 71 -5.74 3.85 -24.17
CA ILE A 71 -4.87 5.04 -24.17
C ILE A 71 -3.75 4.96 -23.12
N HIS A 72 -3.66 3.89 -22.35
CA HIS A 72 -2.65 3.73 -21.30
C HIS A 72 -1.23 3.98 -21.82
N GLY A 73 -0.33 4.41 -20.93
CA GLY A 73 1.09 4.54 -21.27
C GLY A 73 1.82 3.20 -21.24
N SER A 74 3.15 3.25 -21.13
CA SER A 74 3.98 2.04 -21.08
C SER A 74 3.63 1.19 -19.86
N LYS A 75 3.49 -0.12 -20.06
CA LYS A 75 3.42 -1.09 -18.96
C LYS A 75 4.84 -1.34 -18.47
N LEU A 76 5.08 -1.05 -17.20
CA LEU A 76 6.35 -1.41 -16.55
C LEU A 76 6.05 -2.44 -15.47
N GLY A 77 6.51 -3.67 -15.65
CA GLY A 77 6.55 -4.62 -14.56
C GLY A 77 7.77 -4.37 -13.69
N CYS A 78 7.62 -4.48 -12.37
CA CYS A 78 8.77 -4.54 -11.45
C CYS A 78 9.78 -5.64 -11.82
N ASN A 79 9.34 -6.66 -12.57
CA ASN A 79 10.13 -7.78 -13.07
C ASN A 79 10.90 -7.48 -14.38
N ASP A 80 10.52 -6.44 -15.12
CA ASP A 80 11.21 -6.02 -16.36
C ASP A 80 12.47 -5.18 -16.05
N LEU A 81 12.69 -4.86 -14.77
CA LEU A 81 13.89 -4.23 -14.26
C LEU A 81 15.03 -5.25 -14.21
N ALA A 82 15.67 -5.48 -15.35
CA ALA A 82 16.97 -6.11 -15.37
C ALA A 82 17.96 -5.21 -14.61
N ILE A 83 18.56 -5.72 -13.53
CA ILE A 83 19.72 -5.09 -12.91
C ILE A 83 20.83 -5.16 -13.94
N GLY A 84 21.02 -4.09 -14.72
CA GLY A 84 22.16 -3.95 -15.61
C GLY A 84 23.45 -4.14 -14.82
N THR A 85 24.54 -4.52 -15.48
CA THR A 85 25.88 -4.50 -14.89
C THR A 85 26.07 -3.19 -14.11
N ILE A 86 26.30 -3.30 -12.81
CA ILE A 86 26.58 -2.17 -11.93
C ILE A 86 27.90 -1.56 -12.44
N GLU A 87 27.82 -0.48 -13.23
CA GLU A 87 28.99 0.32 -13.59
C GLU A 87 29.45 1.07 -12.35
N GLY A 88 30.26 0.39 -11.54
CA GLY A 88 30.79 0.94 -10.30
C GLY A 88 29.75 0.95 -9.18
N VAL A 89 30.10 0.30 -8.06
CA VAL A 89 29.46 0.64 -6.78
C VAL A 89 29.89 2.08 -6.50
N GLU A 90 29.02 3.07 -6.74
CA GLU A 90 29.30 4.42 -6.29
C GLU A 90 29.56 4.37 -4.79
N ALA A 91 30.68 4.96 -4.36
CA ALA A 91 31.06 4.98 -2.96
C ALA A 91 29.94 5.60 -2.12
N ALA A 92 29.72 5.11 -0.91
CA ALA A 92 28.70 5.60 -0.01
C ALA A 92 28.73 7.15 0.06
N ILE A 93 27.60 7.79 -0.25
CA ILE A 93 27.48 9.25 -0.28
C ILE A 93 26.98 9.73 1.08
N SER A 94 27.66 10.73 1.64
CA SER A 94 27.17 11.42 2.83
C SER A 94 26.22 12.55 2.45
N HIS A 95 25.06 12.61 3.11
CA HIS A 95 24.05 13.65 2.89
C HIS A 95 23.33 13.97 4.21
N ALA A 96 22.52 15.04 4.21
CA ALA A 96 21.70 15.40 5.36
C ALA A 96 20.34 15.95 4.90
N PHE A 97 19.25 15.26 5.24
CA PHE A 97 17.90 15.75 4.97
C PHE A 97 17.39 16.61 6.13
N GLN A 98 17.08 17.87 5.88
CA GLN A 98 16.25 18.67 6.79
C GLN A 98 14.80 18.44 6.39
N TRP A 99 14.05 17.72 7.21
CA TRP A 99 12.61 17.57 7.01
C TRP A 99 11.96 18.93 7.30
N PRO A 100 11.34 19.57 6.30
CA PRO A 100 10.74 20.87 6.53
C PRO A 100 9.61 20.71 7.54
N PHE A 101 9.63 21.49 8.62
CA PHE A 101 8.42 21.71 9.39
C PHE A 101 7.45 22.43 8.45
N LEU A 102 6.38 21.73 8.06
CA LEU A 102 5.38 22.27 7.17
C LEU A 102 4.79 23.56 7.77
N ASN A 103 4.35 24.48 6.92
CA ASN A 103 3.39 25.51 7.32
C ASN A 103 1.98 24.92 7.20
N LYS A 104 0.99 25.46 7.92
CA LYS A 104 -0.43 25.05 7.82
C LYS A 104 -1.05 25.48 6.48
N LYS A 105 -0.55 24.92 5.38
CA LYS A 105 -0.94 25.17 3.99
C LYS A 105 -1.13 23.81 3.30
N PHE A 106 -1.98 23.79 2.27
CA PHE A 106 -2.09 22.61 1.41
C PHE A 106 -0.73 22.30 0.80
N ILE A 107 -0.37 21.02 0.79
CA ILE A 107 0.86 20.56 0.16
C ILE A 107 0.70 20.52 -1.37
N ASP A 108 1.82 20.58 -2.08
CA ASP A 108 1.93 20.20 -3.48
C ASP A 108 2.84 18.97 -3.55
N TRP A 109 2.29 17.82 -3.92
CA TRP A 109 3.05 16.56 -4.00
C TRP A 109 4.23 16.63 -4.96
N LYS A 110 4.26 17.55 -5.93
CA LYS A 110 5.43 17.74 -6.82
C LYS A 110 6.66 18.30 -6.10
N THR A 111 6.45 19.00 -4.99
CA THR A 111 7.53 19.65 -4.23
C THR A 111 7.63 19.16 -2.79
N TYR A 112 6.57 18.53 -2.27
CA TYR A 112 6.56 17.92 -0.96
C TYR A 112 7.44 16.67 -0.92
N LYS A 113 8.14 16.49 0.20
CA LYS A 113 9.11 15.42 0.41
C LYS A 113 8.74 14.68 1.70
N ALA A 114 8.09 13.53 1.52
CA ALA A 114 7.51 12.74 2.58
C ALA A 114 8.55 11.79 3.20
N ASN A 115 8.81 11.96 4.49
CA ASN A 115 9.41 10.93 5.33
C ASN A 115 8.28 10.29 6.13
N GLY A 116 7.74 9.19 5.61
CA GLY A 116 6.50 8.62 6.08
C GLY A 116 6.65 7.26 6.73
N VAL A 117 5.56 6.86 7.37
CA VAL A 117 5.36 5.51 7.89
C VAL A 117 3.88 5.16 7.80
N ASN A 118 3.59 3.90 7.52
CA ASN A 118 2.24 3.37 7.56
C ASN A 118 1.81 3.13 9.01
N LEU A 119 0.51 3.28 9.27
CA LEU A 119 -0.14 2.87 10.51
C LEU A 119 -1.11 1.72 10.22
N GLY A 120 -0.59 0.67 9.57
CA GLY A 120 -1.36 -0.51 9.23
C GLY A 120 -1.64 -1.40 10.45
N ILE A 121 -2.48 -2.40 10.25
CA ILE A 121 -2.94 -3.38 11.25
C ILE A 121 -3.67 -2.70 12.41
N TRP A 122 -4.16 -1.48 12.13
CA TRP A 122 -4.91 -0.67 13.06
C TRP A 122 -6.40 -0.77 12.75
N PHE A 123 -6.83 -0.28 11.58
CA PHE A 123 -8.24 -0.29 11.14
C PHE A 123 -8.52 -1.28 10.02
N GLU A 124 -7.53 -2.07 9.64
CA GLU A 124 -7.60 -3.33 8.91
C GLU A 124 -6.75 -4.32 9.72
N GLN A 125 -7.04 -5.63 9.67
CA GLN A 125 -6.27 -6.63 10.40
C GLN A 125 -5.59 -7.60 9.43
N GLU A 126 -4.30 -7.85 9.66
CA GLU A 126 -3.52 -8.88 8.96
C GLU A 126 -2.80 -9.77 9.98
N GLN A 127 -2.86 -11.08 9.75
CA GLN A 127 -2.39 -12.11 10.69
C GLN A 127 -0.91 -12.00 11.03
N ASN A 128 -0.08 -11.85 10.01
CA ASN A 128 1.38 -11.94 10.11
C ASN A 128 2.01 -10.77 10.86
N TYR A 129 1.26 -9.74 11.27
CA TYR A 129 1.84 -8.56 11.94
C TYR A 129 1.69 -8.55 13.46
N ASP A 130 0.79 -9.34 14.03
CA ASP A 130 0.61 -9.49 15.47
C ASP A 130 0.08 -10.90 15.76
N THR A 131 0.97 -11.88 15.65
CA THR A 131 0.61 -13.30 15.62
C THR A 131 0.02 -13.78 16.95
N GLU A 132 0.51 -13.25 18.07
CA GLU A 132 -0.03 -13.54 19.41
C GLU A 132 -1.46 -12.99 19.54
N TRP A 133 -1.68 -11.71 19.21
CA TRP A 133 -3.03 -11.13 19.27
C TRP A 133 -3.99 -11.84 18.32
N TRP A 134 -3.53 -12.19 17.11
CA TRP A 134 -4.34 -12.94 16.16
C TRP A 134 -4.75 -14.29 16.72
N ALA A 135 -3.80 -15.10 17.24
CA ALA A 135 -4.11 -16.39 17.82
C ALA A 135 -5.09 -16.31 19.01
N GLU A 136 -4.95 -15.28 19.86
CA GLU A 136 -5.82 -15.08 21.03
C GLU A 136 -7.24 -14.59 20.71
N ASN A 137 -7.40 -13.87 19.59
CA ASN A 137 -8.64 -13.13 19.31
C ASN A 137 -9.38 -13.63 18.08
N ILE A 138 -8.63 -13.95 17.03
CA ILE A 138 -9.13 -14.39 15.73
C ILE A 138 -9.00 -15.91 15.64
N GLY A 139 -7.83 -16.47 15.93
CA GLY A 139 -7.56 -17.90 15.81
C GLY A 139 -7.29 -18.30 14.37
N ASP A 140 -7.87 -19.42 13.92
CA ASP A 140 -7.55 -20.03 12.63
C ASP A 140 -8.31 -19.44 11.43
N PHE A 141 -9.10 -18.38 11.64
CA PHE A 141 -9.79 -17.71 10.53
C PHE A 141 -8.77 -17.00 9.63
N PRO A 142 -9.00 -17.01 8.30
CA PRO A 142 -8.05 -16.44 7.33
C PRO A 142 -8.01 -14.91 7.38
N ASP A 143 -9.10 -14.25 7.76
CA ASP A 143 -9.25 -12.79 7.69
C ASP A 143 -10.26 -12.24 8.70
N GLU A 144 -10.26 -10.90 8.86
CA GLU A 144 -11.21 -10.16 9.70
C GLU A 144 -12.67 -10.47 9.32
N TRP A 145 -12.96 -10.58 8.02
CA TRP A 145 -14.29 -10.83 7.48
C TRP A 145 -14.88 -12.16 7.95
N THR A 146 -14.15 -13.25 7.72
CA THR A 146 -14.60 -14.61 8.01
C THR A 146 -14.75 -14.79 9.51
N TRP A 147 -13.81 -14.24 10.29
CA TRP A 147 -13.89 -14.25 11.74
C TRP A 147 -15.12 -13.51 12.27
N CYS A 148 -15.27 -12.22 11.94
CA CYS A 148 -16.41 -11.42 12.41
C CYS A 148 -17.75 -12.01 11.94
N GLY A 149 -17.82 -12.59 10.74
CA GLY A 149 -19.02 -13.26 10.25
C GLY A 149 -19.34 -14.55 11.01
N ALA A 150 -18.32 -15.31 11.43
CA ALA A 150 -18.51 -16.54 12.20
C ALA A 150 -18.93 -16.27 13.65
N VAL A 151 -18.34 -15.26 14.31
CA VAL A 151 -18.57 -15.01 15.75
C VAL A 151 -19.61 -13.93 16.03
N GLY A 152 -19.96 -13.11 15.03
CA GLY A 152 -20.86 -11.97 15.15
C GLY A 152 -20.21 -10.72 15.76
N PHE A 153 -20.78 -9.55 15.48
CA PHE A 153 -20.24 -8.26 15.90
C PHE A 153 -20.26 -8.02 17.42
N ASP A 154 -21.14 -8.70 18.17
CA ASP A 154 -21.15 -8.64 19.63
C ASP A 154 -19.89 -9.25 20.26
N VAL A 155 -19.21 -10.14 19.52
CA VAL A 155 -17.96 -10.78 19.94
C VAL A 155 -16.74 -10.11 19.32
N CYS A 156 -16.73 -9.91 17.99
CA CYS A 156 -15.55 -9.34 17.32
C CYS A 156 -15.40 -7.83 17.56
N GLY A 157 -16.52 -7.09 17.66
CA GLY A 157 -16.53 -5.65 17.82
C GLY A 157 -15.77 -5.14 19.05
N PRO A 158 -16.05 -5.64 20.27
CA PRO A 158 -15.32 -5.24 21.47
C PRO A 158 -13.81 -5.50 21.41
N LYS A 159 -13.37 -6.59 20.76
CA LYS A 159 -11.95 -6.91 20.57
C LYS A 159 -11.29 -5.92 19.60
N LEU A 160 -11.97 -5.60 18.52
CA LEU A 160 -11.52 -4.60 17.55
C LEU A 160 -11.48 -3.20 18.17
N GLU A 161 -12.51 -2.77 18.90
CA GLU A 161 -12.53 -1.49 19.63
C GLU A 161 -11.38 -1.36 20.62
N ALA A 162 -11.10 -2.41 21.40
CA ALA A 162 -9.96 -2.44 22.32
C ALA A 162 -8.63 -2.27 21.56
N ARG A 163 -8.48 -2.95 20.42
CA ARG A 163 -7.30 -2.82 19.55
C ARG A 163 -7.18 -1.42 18.96
N TYR A 164 -8.28 -0.85 18.46
CA TYR A 164 -8.31 0.51 17.91
C TYR A 164 -7.88 1.55 18.96
N ALA A 165 -8.27 1.36 20.21
CA ALA A 165 -7.92 2.27 21.31
C ALA A 165 -6.44 2.17 21.74
N SER A 166 -5.77 1.04 21.54
CA SER A 166 -4.43 0.78 22.11
C SER A 166 -3.32 0.57 21.08
N TRP A 167 -3.64 0.23 19.83
CA TRP A 167 -2.62 -0.10 18.83
C TRP A 167 -1.79 1.12 18.44
N ILE A 168 -2.41 2.27 18.16
CA ILE A 168 -1.70 3.53 17.92
C ILE A 168 -2.13 4.57 18.94
N THR A 169 -1.16 5.20 19.61
CA THR A 169 -1.40 6.23 20.62
C THR A 169 -0.71 7.55 20.26
N THR A 170 -1.05 8.62 20.95
CA THR A 170 -0.35 9.91 20.79
C THR A 170 1.12 9.85 21.22
N ALA A 171 1.48 8.92 22.11
CA ALA A 171 2.89 8.67 22.46
C ALA A 171 3.67 8.07 21.29
N ASP A 172 3.03 7.26 20.44
CA ASP A 172 3.62 6.74 19.22
C ASP A 172 3.84 7.86 18.19
N ILE A 173 2.88 8.77 18.06
CA ILE A 173 3.04 10.00 17.25
C ILE A 173 4.22 10.83 17.75
N ASP A 174 4.41 10.96 19.07
CA ASP A 174 5.55 11.67 19.64
C ASP A 174 6.90 11.04 19.28
N LYS A 175 7.00 9.70 19.26
CA LYS A 175 8.24 9.00 18.85
C LYS A 175 8.57 9.31 17.39
N MET A 176 7.57 9.18 16.50
CA MET A 176 7.71 9.42 15.07
C MET A 176 8.08 10.89 14.77
N GLY A 177 7.33 11.84 15.35
CA GLY A 177 7.52 13.27 15.11
C GLY A 177 8.87 13.79 15.57
N LYS A 178 9.41 13.28 16.69
CA LYS A 178 10.75 13.63 17.20
C LYS A 178 11.89 13.21 16.26
N LEU A 179 11.64 12.21 15.40
CA LEU A 179 12.61 11.71 14.43
C LEU A 179 12.35 12.22 13.00
N GLY A 180 11.46 13.20 12.86
CA GLY A 180 11.20 13.87 11.60
C GLY A 180 10.34 13.07 10.64
N ILE A 181 9.57 12.09 11.12
CA ILE A 181 8.42 11.59 10.36
C ILE A 181 7.45 12.75 10.18
N ASN A 182 7.11 13.04 8.92
CA ASN A 182 6.23 14.14 8.55
C ASN A 182 4.98 13.67 7.81
N THR A 183 4.86 12.38 7.48
CA THR A 183 3.71 11.82 6.77
C THR A 183 3.24 10.54 7.45
N LEU A 184 1.92 10.39 7.62
CA LEU A 184 1.30 9.16 8.10
C LEU A 184 0.38 8.62 7.01
N ARG A 185 0.61 7.38 6.55
CA ARG A 185 -0.35 6.66 5.69
C ARG A 185 -1.17 5.72 6.57
N ILE A 186 -2.49 5.87 6.55
CA ILE A 186 -3.37 5.16 7.48
C ILE A 186 -4.37 4.33 6.67
N PRO A 187 -4.10 3.02 6.51
CA PRO A 187 -5.04 2.07 5.96
C PRO A 187 -6.32 1.98 6.80
N THR A 188 -7.46 1.90 6.13
CA THR A 188 -8.77 1.69 6.73
C THR A 188 -9.59 0.77 5.85
N THR A 189 -10.38 -0.12 6.45
CA THR A 189 -11.43 -0.81 5.69
C THR A 189 -12.55 0.16 5.30
N TYR A 190 -13.32 -0.16 4.26
CA TYR A 190 -14.50 0.66 3.93
C TYR A 190 -15.54 0.69 5.05
N ALA A 191 -15.56 -0.30 5.95
CA ALA A 191 -16.50 -0.42 7.07
C ALA A 191 -16.33 0.70 8.12
N ALA A 192 -15.15 1.34 8.15
CA ALA A 192 -14.96 2.58 8.93
C ALA A 192 -15.78 3.76 8.38
N TRP A 193 -16.21 3.71 7.13
CA TRP A 193 -16.75 4.86 6.39
C TRP A 193 -18.19 4.70 5.96
N VAL A 194 -18.60 3.47 5.66
CA VAL A 194 -19.93 3.15 5.16
C VAL A 194 -20.37 1.76 5.62
N LYS A 195 -21.63 1.65 6.06
CA LYS A 195 -22.27 0.37 6.37
C LYS A 195 -22.84 -0.24 5.10
N VAL A 196 -22.25 -1.33 4.63
CA VAL A 196 -22.72 -2.07 3.45
C VAL A 196 -23.57 -3.25 3.92
N PRO A 197 -24.82 -3.41 3.45
CA PRO A 197 -25.64 -4.56 3.78
C PRO A 197 -24.95 -5.88 3.42
N GLY A 198 -24.89 -6.80 4.38
CA GLY A 198 -24.23 -8.10 4.20
C GLY A 198 -22.73 -8.13 4.45
N SER A 199 -22.08 -6.97 4.66
CA SER A 199 -20.67 -6.91 5.04
C SER A 199 -20.44 -7.58 6.39
N GLN A 200 -19.39 -8.40 6.49
CA GLN A 200 -18.93 -9.00 7.75
C GLN A 200 -17.77 -8.21 8.38
N LEU A 201 -17.37 -7.06 7.81
CA LEU A 201 -16.41 -6.17 8.45
C LEU A 201 -17.11 -5.30 9.50
N TYR A 202 -16.48 -5.15 10.65
CA TYR A 202 -17.06 -4.42 11.77
C TYR A 202 -17.13 -2.91 11.50
N SER A 203 -18.31 -2.31 11.69
CA SER A 203 -18.52 -0.86 11.57
C SER A 203 -18.76 -0.23 12.96
N GLY A 204 -17.71 0.32 13.56
CA GLY A 204 -17.68 0.87 14.92
C GLY A 204 -17.16 2.31 14.99
N ASN A 205 -16.29 2.58 15.96
CA ASN A 205 -15.76 3.91 16.26
C ASN A 205 -14.43 4.22 15.56
N GLN A 206 -14.06 3.52 14.47
CA GLN A 206 -12.78 3.71 13.79
C GLN A 206 -12.50 5.20 13.50
N GLN A 207 -13.49 5.95 13.01
CA GLN A 207 -13.34 7.39 12.74
C GLN A 207 -13.03 8.21 14.00
N GLN A 208 -13.51 7.84 15.19
CA GLN A 208 -13.23 8.55 16.43
C GLN A 208 -11.77 8.38 16.86
N TYR A 209 -11.24 7.15 16.80
CA TYR A 209 -9.82 6.89 17.08
C TYR A 209 -8.93 7.58 16.04
N LEU A 210 -9.30 7.47 14.75
CA LEU A 210 -8.59 8.15 13.66
C LEU A 210 -8.57 9.68 13.86
N ARG A 211 -9.70 10.29 14.24
CA ARG A 211 -9.78 11.73 14.53
C ARG A 211 -8.79 12.15 15.62
N THR A 212 -8.72 11.36 16.69
CA THR A 212 -7.87 11.65 17.85
C THR A 212 -6.39 11.71 17.43
N ILE A 213 -5.93 10.67 16.71
CA ILE A 213 -4.54 10.58 16.27
C ILE A 213 -4.21 11.60 15.18
N THR A 214 -5.06 11.75 14.16
CA THR A 214 -4.80 12.68 13.05
C THR A 214 -4.79 14.14 13.49
N ASN A 215 -5.72 14.56 14.35
CA ASN A 215 -5.69 15.92 14.90
C ASN A 215 -4.40 16.17 15.70
N TYR A 216 -4.00 15.22 16.54
CA TYR A 216 -2.78 15.35 17.34
C TYR A 216 -1.52 15.43 16.46
N ALA A 217 -1.41 14.55 15.46
CA ALA A 217 -0.30 14.53 14.50
C ALA A 217 -0.18 15.83 13.71
N ILE A 218 -1.31 16.35 13.20
CA ILE A 218 -1.34 17.61 12.45
C ILE A 218 -1.09 18.82 13.36
N ASP A 219 -1.66 18.88 14.55
CA ASP A 219 -1.50 20.06 15.41
C ASP A 219 -0.11 20.17 16.03
N LYS A 220 0.44 19.05 16.49
CA LYS A 220 1.69 19.04 17.25
C LYS A 220 2.92 19.01 16.33
N TYR A 221 2.84 18.23 15.26
CA TYR A 221 3.98 17.97 14.38
C TYR A 221 3.78 18.47 12.95
N ASN A 222 2.58 18.95 12.63
CA ASN A 222 2.17 19.29 11.27
C ASN A 222 2.44 18.17 10.27
N MET A 223 2.20 16.92 10.71
CA MET A 223 2.27 15.77 9.82
C MET A 223 1.16 15.85 8.77
N HIS A 224 1.46 15.41 7.55
CA HIS A 224 0.47 15.18 6.51
C HIS A 224 -0.11 13.76 6.63
N VAL A 225 -1.42 13.61 6.49
CA VAL A 225 -2.11 12.33 6.65
C VAL A 225 -2.67 11.86 5.32
N ILE A 226 -2.38 10.63 4.94
CA ILE A 226 -3.04 9.93 3.84
C ILE A 226 -4.07 8.99 4.45
N ILE A 227 -5.36 9.23 4.19
CA ILE A 227 -6.44 8.30 4.55
C ILE A 227 -6.60 7.31 3.40
N GLY A 228 -6.25 6.05 3.63
CA GLY A 228 -6.33 4.99 2.64
C GLY A 228 -7.57 4.13 2.81
N LEU A 229 -8.39 4.02 1.77
CA LEU A 229 -9.37 2.94 1.63
C LEU A 229 -8.61 1.70 1.15
N HIS A 230 -8.23 0.86 2.10
CA HIS A 230 -7.42 -0.33 1.85
C HIS A 230 -8.27 -1.46 1.26
N SER A 231 -9.54 -1.54 1.68
CA SER A 231 -10.57 -2.40 1.07
C SER A 231 -11.71 -1.58 0.47
N LEU A 232 -12.36 -2.12 -0.56
CA LEU A 232 -13.62 -1.59 -1.09
C LEU A 232 -14.70 -2.68 -1.09
N PRO A 233 -16.00 -2.30 -1.04
CA PRO A 233 -17.11 -3.25 -1.02
C PRO A 233 -17.04 -4.24 -2.18
N GLY A 234 -17.08 -5.54 -1.88
CA GLY A 234 -16.99 -6.63 -2.85
C GLY A 234 -15.59 -7.17 -3.09
N GLY A 235 -14.53 -6.54 -2.57
CA GLY A 235 -13.15 -7.03 -2.72
C GLY A 235 -12.50 -6.58 -4.02
N ILE A 236 -11.26 -6.08 -3.91
CA ILE A 236 -10.54 -5.44 -5.02
C ILE A 236 -9.30 -6.20 -5.49
N ASN A 237 -8.92 -7.28 -4.82
CA ASN A 237 -7.72 -8.04 -5.17
C ASN A 237 -7.72 -9.50 -4.69
N THR A 238 -8.86 -10.03 -4.24
CA THR A 238 -9.00 -11.42 -3.76
C THR A 238 -8.22 -11.73 -2.48
N LEU A 239 -7.54 -10.74 -1.88
CA LEU A 239 -6.83 -10.86 -0.62
C LEU A 239 -7.69 -10.37 0.55
N SER A 240 -7.30 -10.78 1.76
CA SER A 240 -7.87 -10.27 3.02
C SER A 240 -7.85 -8.73 3.09
N ILE A 241 -6.75 -8.11 2.64
CA ILE A 241 -6.59 -6.65 2.60
C ILE A 241 -7.59 -5.94 1.66
N GLY A 242 -8.07 -6.61 0.61
CA GLY A 242 -8.98 -6.04 -0.36
C GLY A 242 -10.45 -6.07 0.07
N GLU A 243 -10.82 -6.99 0.97
CA GLU A 243 -12.05 -7.07 1.76
C GLU A 243 -12.07 -8.38 2.57
N ALA A 244 -11.84 -9.49 1.88
CA ALA A 244 -11.81 -10.86 2.38
C ALA A 244 -11.14 -11.75 1.32
N PHE A 245 -10.52 -12.85 1.76
CA PHE A 245 -9.91 -13.82 0.87
C PHE A 245 -10.96 -14.41 -0.08
N GLY A 246 -10.65 -14.40 -1.38
CA GLY A 246 -11.56 -14.91 -2.42
C GLY A 246 -12.58 -13.90 -2.94
N HIS A 247 -12.64 -12.67 -2.43
CA HIS A 247 -13.59 -11.64 -2.89
C HIS A 247 -13.04 -10.80 -4.05
N ASP A 248 -13.80 -10.71 -5.15
CA ASP A 248 -13.43 -10.00 -6.39
C ASP A 248 -14.60 -9.23 -7.05
N ALA A 249 -15.71 -9.06 -6.34
CA ALA A 249 -16.98 -8.54 -6.85
C ALA A 249 -17.03 -6.99 -6.97
N TRP A 250 -15.98 -6.26 -6.60
CA TRP A 250 -15.97 -4.80 -6.75
C TRP A 250 -15.99 -4.35 -8.22
N PHE A 251 -15.28 -5.10 -9.07
CA PHE A 251 -15.12 -4.76 -10.48
C PHE A 251 -16.44 -4.88 -11.25
N GLN A 252 -16.73 -3.86 -12.06
CA GLN A 252 -17.93 -3.77 -12.92
C GLN A 252 -19.27 -3.91 -12.18
N ASN A 253 -19.29 -3.63 -10.88
CA ASN A 253 -20.48 -3.69 -10.04
C ASN A 253 -20.90 -2.28 -9.57
N SER A 254 -21.99 -1.76 -10.14
CA SER A 254 -22.47 -0.40 -9.84
C SER A 254 -22.95 -0.22 -8.39
N THR A 255 -23.40 -1.27 -7.71
CA THR A 255 -23.77 -1.22 -6.29
C THR A 255 -22.53 -1.04 -5.42
N ASN A 256 -21.48 -1.82 -5.67
CA ASN A 256 -20.20 -1.71 -4.95
C ASN A 256 -19.52 -0.36 -5.23
N LEU A 257 -19.64 0.16 -6.45
CA LEU A 257 -19.18 1.50 -6.80
C LEU A 257 -19.95 2.60 -6.03
N ASP A 258 -21.27 2.48 -5.88
CA ASP A 258 -22.06 3.44 -5.09
C ASP A 258 -21.61 3.46 -3.62
N TYR A 259 -21.41 2.29 -3.00
CA TYR A 259 -20.89 2.23 -1.63
C TYR A 259 -19.45 2.74 -1.52
N SER A 260 -18.60 2.47 -2.52
CA SER A 260 -17.24 3.06 -2.59
C SER A 260 -17.30 4.58 -2.64
N PHE A 261 -18.25 5.16 -3.38
CA PHE A 261 -18.45 6.60 -3.41
C PHE A 261 -19.01 7.17 -2.11
N LYS A 262 -19.91 6.45 -1.43
CA LYS A 262 -20.39 6.83 -0.09
C LYS A 262 -19.25 6.82 0.94
N ALA A 263 -18.32 5.87 0.85
CA ALA A 263 -17.12 5.86 1.66
C ALA A 263 -16.25 7.11 1.40
N ILE A 264 -16.03 7.47 0.13
CA ILE A 264 -15.33 8.71 -0.25
C ILE A 264 -16.02 9.96 0.28
N ASP A 265 -17.34 10.06 0.16
CA ASP A 265 -18.11 11.19 0.69
C ASP A 265 -17.99 11.29 2.22
N SER A 266 -17.92 10.15 2.92
CA SER A 266 -17.66 10.05 4.36
C SER A 266 -16.25 10.55 4.72
N ILE A 267 -15.22 10.16 3.96
CA ILE A 267 -13.84 10.66 4.12
C ILE A 267 -13.76 12.17 3.87
N ILE A 268 -14.40 12.69 2.81
CA ILE A 268 -14.47 14.12 2.53
C ILE A 268 -15.13 14.86 3.71
N SER A 269 -16.22 14.31 4.25
CA SER A 269 -16.88 14.85 5.45
C SER A 269 -15.95 14.84 6.67
N PHE A 270 -15.20 13.75 6.87
CA PHE A 270 -14.21 13.65 7.93
C PHE A 270 -13.13 14.73 7.79
N ILE A 271 -12.56 14.92 6.60
CA ILE A 271 -11.54 15.94 6.33
C ILE A 271 -12.13 17.33 6.53
N LYS A 272 -13.34 17.60 6.04
CA LYS A 272 -14.03 18.88 6.21
C LYS A 272 -14.24 19.24 7.67
N THR A 273 -14.77 18.31 8.44
CA THR A 273 -15.10 18.50 9.86
C THR A 273 -13.86 18.48 10.76
N SER A 274 -12.69 18.10 10.24
CA SER A 274 -11.43 18.21 10.97
C SER A 274 -11.02 19.66 11.24
N GLY A 275 -11.47 20.64 10.44
CA GLY A 275 -10.93 22.02 10.48
C GLY A 275 -9.47 22.14 10.00
N ARG A 276 -8.88 21.06 9.49
CA ARG A 276 -7.49 20.95 9.03
C ARG A 276 -7.39 20.33 7.62
N PRO A 277 -8.23 20.74 6.64
CA PRO A 277 -8.29 20.06 5.34
C PRO A 277 -6.96 20.08 4.58
N TYR A 278 -6.06 21.01 4.91
CA TYR A 278 -4.72 21.11 4.34
C TYR A 278 -3.80 19.93 4.70
N GLY A 279 -4.07 19.21 5.79
CA GLY A 279 -3.22 18.13 6.30
C GLY A 279 -3.62 16.74 5.79
N PHE A 280 -4.43 16.66 4.72
CA PHE A 280 -4.96 15.38 4.23
C PHE A 280 -4.78 15.15 2.73
N THR A 281 -4.53 13.89 2.37
CA THR A 281 -4.68 13.27 1.04
C THR A 281 -5.66 12.12 1.16
N ILE A 282 -6.45 11.86 0.11
CA ILE A 282 -7.33 10.68 0.03
C ILE A 282 -6.67 9.66 -0.91
N ALA A 283 -6.39 8.45 -0.42
CA ALA A 283 -6.01 7.29 -1.23
C ALA A 283 -7.24 6.37 -1.40
N PRO A 284 -7.95 6.42 -2.54
CA PRO A 284 -9.28 5.81 -2.68
C PRO A 284 -9.28 4.27 -2.77
N LEU A 285 -8.13 3.67 -3.04
CA LEU A 285 -7.99 2.23 -3.27
C LEU A 285 -6.55 1.79 -3.01
N ASN A 286 -6.35 0.50 -2.77
CA ASN A 286 -5.05 -0.11 -2.52
C ASN A 286 -4.88 -1.39 -3.34
N GLU A 287 -3.79 -1.49 -4.09
CA GLU A 287 -3.35 -2.70 -4.82
C GLU A 287 -4.49 -3.43 -5.56
N PRO A 288 -5.25 -2.75 -6.45
CA PRO A 288 -6.37 -3.38 -7.11
C PRO A 288 -5.89 -4.41 -8.13
N SER A 289 -6.58 -5.55 -8.21
CA SER A 289 -6.32 -6.62 -9.15
C SER A 289 -7.62 -7.37 -9.46
N ASP A 290 -7.99 -7.45 -10.73
CA ASP A 290 -9.10 -8.28 -11.22
C ASP A 290 -8.60 -9.62 -11.80
N ASN A 291 -7.32 -9.93 -11.60
CA ASN A 291 -6.70 -11.19 -11.99
C ASN A 291 -5.69 -11.65 -10.93
N PHE A 292 -6.18 -12.40 -9.94
CA PHE A 292 -5.39 -12.89 -8.81
C PHE A 292 -4.09 -13.61 -9.21
N ALA A 293 -4.10 -14.39 -10.31
CA ALA A 293 -2.92 -15.12 -10.77
C ALA A 293 -1.75 -14.19 -11.20
N GLY A 294 -2.05 -12.93 -11.52
CA GLY A 294 -1.07 -11.92 -11.89
C GLY A 294 -0.90 -10.83 -10.83
N PHE A 295 -1.48 -10.96 -9.64
CA PHE A 295 -1.40 -9.97 -8.55
C PHE A 295 0.05 -9.51 -8.33
N ALA A 296 0.27 -8.26 -7.92
CA ALA A 296 1.60 -7.65 -7.75
C ALA A 296 2.45 -7.57 -9.03
N THR A 297 1.84 -7.72 -10.20
CA THR A 297 2.46 -7.49 -11.50
C THR A 297 1.47 -6.85 -12.47
N PRO A 298 1.92 -6.31 -13.62
CA PRO A 298 1.03 -5.85 -14.68
C PRO A 298 0.07 -6.91 -15.22
N ALA A 299 0.29 -8.20 -14.96
CA ALA A 299 -0.66 -9.25 -15.35
C ALA A 299 -1.90 -9.28 -14.45
N GLY A 300 -1.86 -8.62 -13.29
CA GLY A 300 -2.92 -8.61 -12.29
C GLY A 300 -4.10 -7.71 -12.61
N LEU A 301 -4.03 -6.89 -13.67
CA LEU A 301 -5.10 -5.98 -14.06
C LEU A 301 -5.43 -6.09 -15.55
N THR A 302 -6.71 -6.33 -15.86
CA THR A 302 -7.23 -6.32 -17.22
C THR A 302 -7.55 -4.89 -17.70
N GLU A 303 -7.80 -4.72 -19.00
CA GLU A 303 -8.29 -3.44 -19.53
C GLU A 303 -9.65 -3.02 -18.94
N ASN A 304 -10.52 -3.98 -18.59
CA ASN A 304 -11.78 -3.70 -17.91
C ASN A 304 -11.54 -3.21 -16.48
N GLY A 305 -10.59 -3.82 -15.77
CA GLY A 305 -10.09 -3.33 -14.48
C GLY A 305 -9.57 -1.89 -14.57
N THR A 306 -8.72 -1.58 -15.55
CA THR A 306 -8.22 -0.22 -15.82
C THR A 306 -9.35 0.78 -16.10
N ASN A 307 -10.33 0.41 -16.92
CA ASN A 307 -11.51 1.24 -17.18
C ASN A 307 -12.32 1.51 -15.90
N TRP A 308 -12.48 0.49 -15.06
CA TRP A 308 -13.26 0.60 -13.83
C TRP A 308 -12.57 1.46 -12.77
N ILE A 309 -11.25 1.28 -12.59
CA ILE A 309 -10.44 2.14 -11.72
C ILE A 309 -10.52 3.59 -12.20
N ASN A 310 -10.36 3.87 -13.50
CA ASN A 310 -10.51 5.23 -14.02
C ASN A 310 -11.92 5.80 -13.82
N THR A 311 -12.96 4.97 -13.89
CA THR A 311 -14.35 5.37 -13.57
C THR A 311 -14.47 5.83 -12.12
N TYR A 312 -13.90 5.05 -11.20
CA TYR A 312 -13.93 5.34 -9.77
C TYR A 312 -13.08 6.55 -9.39
N ILE A 313 -11.85 6.66 -9.91
CA ILE A 313 -10.94 7.77 -9.57
C ILE A 313 -11.46 9.10 -10.12
N LYS A 314 -11.98 9.13 -11.36
CA LYS A 314 -12.60 10.35 -11.91
C LYS A 314 -13.83 10.76 -11.10
N GLY A 315 -14.68 9.79 -10.72
CA GLY A 315 -15.82 10.06 -9.84
C GLY A 315 -15.40 10.52 -8.43
N THR A 316 -14.23 10.12 -7.95
CA THR A 316 -13.64 10.59 -6.68
C THR A 316 -13.13 12.02 -6.80
N LEU A 317 -12.39 12.33 -7.88
CA LEU A 317 -11.95 13.70 -8.19
C LEU A 317 -13.14 14.66 -8.30
N ASP A 318 -14.22 14.25 -8.96
CA ASP A 318 -15.45 15.06 -9.09
C ASP A 318 -16.10 15.34 -7.73
N ARG A 319 -16.09 14.35 -6.81
CA ARG A 319 -16.62 14.52 -5.44
C ARG A 319 -15.77 15.47 -4.62
N ILE A 320 -14.45 15.31 -4.67
CA ILE A 320 -13.51 16.22 -4.00
C ILE A 320 -13.64 17.64 -4.55
N ALA A 321 -13.78 17.79 -5.87
CA ALA A 321 -13.91 19.10 -6.52
C ALA A 321 -15.17 19.87 -6.09
N LYS A 322 -16.26 19.16 -5.72
CA LYS A 322 -17.47 19.78 -5.13
C LYS A 322 -17.23 20.35 -3.74
N TYR A 323 -16.18 19.89 -3.04
CA TYR A 323 -15.80 20.35 -1.71
C TYR A 323 -14.59 21.29 -1.76
N ASP A 324 -13.41 20.78 -2.10
CA ASP A 324 -12.15 21.51 -2.18
C ASP A 324 -11.12 20.77 -3.03
N LYS A 325 -10.92 21.22 -4.27
CA LYS A 325 -9.96 20.61 -5.22
C LYS A 325 -8.48 20.64 -4.78
N ARG A 326 -8.16 21.33 -3.68
CA ARG A 326 -6.81 21.36 -3.11
C ARG A 326 -6.48 20.11 -2.29
N VAL A 327 -7.48 19.32 -1.87
CA VAL A 327 -7.25 17.99 -1.28
C VAL A 327 -6.77 17.04 -2.39
N PRO A 328 -5.56 16.45 -2.29
CA PRO A 328 -5.04 15.57 -3.33
C PRO A 328 -5.74 14.20 -3.34
N VAL A 329 -5.80 13.59 -4.52
CA VAL A 329 -6.09 12.16 -4.70
C VAL A 329 -4.79 11.42 -4.89
N MET A 330 -4.65 10.29 -4.22
CA MET A 330 -3.53 9.36 -4.36
C MET A 330 -4.02 8.07 -5.03
N LEU A 331 -3.58 7.82 -6.26
CA LEU A 331 -3.93 6.63 -7.03
C LEU A 331 -2.83 5.59 -6.86
N GLN A 332 -3.13 4.48 -6.17
CA GLN A 332 -2.25 3.31 -6.14
C GLN A 332 -2.19 2.67 -7.53
N ASP A 333 -0.98 2.44 -8.01
CA ASP A 333 -0.69 2.23 -9.43
C ASP A 333 -0.99 0.83 -9.97
N ALA A 334 -1.54 -0.07 -9.16
CA ALA A 334 -1.79 -1.47 -9.51
C ALA A 334 -0.54 -2.18 -10.08
N PHE A 335 0.66 -1.76 -9.65
CA PHE A 335 1.95 -2.29 -10.11
C PHE A 335 2.29 -1.97 -11.57
N PHE A 336 1.74 -0.88 -12.13
CA PHE A 336 2.02 -0.42 -13.50
C PHE A 336 2.90 0.83 -13.62
N SER A 337 3.24 1.49 -12.51
CA SER A 337 3.89 2.82 -12.45
C SER A 337 3.02 4.00 -12.93
N GLU A 338 3.54 5.21 -12.71
CA GLU A 338 2.91 6.47 -13.12
C GLU A 338 2.68 6.58 -14.63
N MET A 339 3.61 6.08 -15.45
CA MET A 339 3.54 6.23 -16.90
C MET A 339 2.31 5.55 -17.50
N TYR A 340 1.88 4.43 -16.93
CA TYR A 340 0.69 3.73 -17.40
C TYR A 340 -0.57 4.57 -17.19
N TRP A 341 -0.68 5.23 -16.03
CA TRP A 341 -1.86 6.00 -15.64
C TRP A 341 -1.88 7.43 -16.16
N SER A 342 -0.70 8.01 -16.44
CA SER A 342 -0.51 9.39 -16.85
C SER A 342 -1.43 9.86 -17.99
N PRO A 343 -1.64 9.10 -19.09
CA PRO A 343 -2.50 9.53 -20.19
C PRO A 343 -3.98 9.70 -19.85
N PHE A 344 -4.49 9.08 -18.77
CA PHE A 344 -5.91 9.12 -18.43
C PHE A 344 -6.37 10.45 -17.81
N TYR A 345 -5.43 11.24 -17.31
CA TYR A 345 -5.69 12.45 -16.53
C TYR A 345 -5.02 13.69 -17.16
N PRO A 346 -5.67 14.86 -17.21
CA PRO A 346 -5.02 16.08 -17.66
C PRO A 346 -3.86 16.51 -16.77
N ALA A 347 -2.83 17.12 -17.36
CA ALA A 347 -1.78 17.80 -16.60
C ALA A 347 -2.41 18.88 -15.71
N GLY A 348 -2.04 18.91 -14.41
CA GLY A 348 -2.62 19.82 -13.42
C GLY A 348 -3.78 19.25 -12.60
N THR A 349 -4.21 18.01 -12.87
CA THR A 349 -5.03 17.25 -11.91
C THR A 349 -4.23 17.12 -10.60
N ASN A 350 -4.85 17.40 -9.45
CA ASN A 350 -4.22 17.25 -8.13
C ASN A 350 -4.16 15.77 -7.72
N LEU A 351 -3.34 15.04 -8.45
CA LEU A 351 -3.17 13.59 -8.40
C LEU A 351 -1.70 13.31 -8.07
N VAL A 352 -1.48 12.36 -7.16
CA VAL A 352 -0.19 11.71 -6.89
C VAL A 352 -0.34 10.23 -7.14
N ILE A 353 0.67 9.60 -7.70
CA ILE A 353 0.70 8.14 -7.89
C ILE A 353 1.38 7.50 -6.68
N ASP A 354 0.75 6.46 -6.14
CA ASP A 354 1.28 5.63 -5.06
C ASP A 354 1.82 4.32 -5.65
N SER A 355 3.13 4.10 -5.49
CA SER A 355 3.81 2.88 -5.91
C SER A 355 4.33 2.12 -4.70
N HIS A 356 4.17 0.81 -4.69
CA HIS A 356 4.69 -0.05 -3.63
C HIS A 356 5.93 -0.79 -4.12
N ILE A 357 7.02 -0.72 -3.35
CA ILE A 357 8.30 -1.34 -3.72
C ILE A 357 8.74 -2.30 -2.62
N TYR A 358 8.83 -3.58 -2.97
CA TYR A 358 9.24 -4.64 -2.06
C TYR A 358 10.27 -5.57 -2.70
N PHE A 359 11.28 -5.97 -1.91
CA PHE A 359 12.37 -6.85 -2.36
C PHE A 359 12.29 -8.28 -1.79
N PHE A 360 11.40 -8.53 -0.84
CA PHE A 360 11.28 -9.83 -0.16
C PHE A 360 10.79 -10.96 -1.06
N ALA A 361 10.25 -10.62 -2.23
CA ALA A 361 9.73 -11.58 -3.19
C ALA A 361 10.27 -11.38 -4.61
N ALA A 362 11.27 -10.51 -4.76
CA ALA A 362 11.96 -10.29 -6.02
C ALA A 362 13.05 -11.38 -6.20
N ALA A 363 12.94 -12.16 -7.27
CA ALA A 363 13.91 -13.20 -7.59
C ALA A 363 15.34 -12.60 -7.70
N GLY A 364 16.30 -13.18 -6.98
CA GLY A 364 17.68 -12.70 -6.98
C GLY A 364 17.95 -11.47 -6.09
N ALA A 365 16.99 -11.03 -5.28
CA ALA A 365 17.20 -9.96 -4.31
C ALA A 365 17.93 -10.48 -3.05
N TYR A 366 19.26 -10.37 -3.05
CA TYR A 366 20.10 -10.66 -1.90
C TYR A 366 20.38 -9.36 -1.12
N SER A 367 20.28 -9.41 0.21
CA SER A 367 20.43 -8.22 1.08
C SER A 367 21.70 -7.41 0.80
N GLN A 368 22.84 -8.08 0.60
CA GLN A 368 24.13 -7.45 0.35
C GLN A 368 24.25 -6.75 -1.02
N TYR A 369 23.31 -6.99 -1.94
CA TYR A 369 23.36 -6.47 -3.32
C TYR A 369 22.11 -5.66 -3.73
N VAL A 370 21.14 -5.50 -2.83
CA VAL A 370 19.87 -4.83 -3.17
C VAL A 370 19.97 -3.30 -3.19
N ALA A 371 20.97 -2.70 -2.54
CA ALA A 371 21.12 -1.24 -2.46
C ALA A 371 21.22 -0.54 -3.84
N PRO A 372 22.01 -1.02 -4.83
CA PRO A 372 21.96 -0.51 -6.20
C PRO A 372 20.60 -0.70 -6.88
N ALA A 373 19.91 -1.81 -6.63
CA ALA A 373 18.58 -2.06 -7.17
C ALA A 373 17.55 -1.05 -6.62
N ILE A 374 17.62 -0.70 -5.34
CA ILE A 374 16.83 0.36 -4.72
C ILE A 374 16.99 1.67 -5.50
N CYS A 375 18.22 2.09 -5.81
CA CYS A 375 18.47 3.32 -6.57
C CYS A 375 17.86 3.28 -7.97
N GLY A 376 18.07 2.18 -8.70
CA GLY A 376 17.56 2.00 -10.04
C GLY A 376 16.03 2.01 -10.08
N GLN A 377 15.40 1.26 -9.17
CA GLN A 377 13.94 1.21 -9.06
C GLN A 377 13.35 2.54 -8.63
N ALA A 378 13.93 3.20 -7.61
CA ALA A 378 13.48 4.52 -7.17
C ALA A 378 13.54 5.55 -8.30
N LYS A 379 14.62 5.55 -9.09
CA LYS A 379 14.74 6.42 -10.25
C LYS A 379 13.68 6.12 -11.30
N TYR A 380 13.55 4.85 -11.68
CA TYR A 380 12.68 4.47 -12.79
C TYR A 380 11.19 4.59 -12.47
N ILE A 381 10.79 4.13 -11.28
CA ILE A 381 9.40 4.19 -10.80
C ILE A 381 9.06 5.61 -10.32
N GLY A 382 9.97 6.25 -9.60
CA GLY A 382 9.73 7.55 -8.96
C GLY A 382 9.67 8.74 -9.93
N GLU A 383 10.43 8.70 -11.03
CA GLU A 383 10.42 9.78 -12.03
C GLU A 383 9.24 9.64 -13.02
N GLY A 384 8.84 8.42 -13.36
CA GLY A 384 7.75 8.17 -14.32
C GLY A 384 7.99 8.88 -15.66
N ASP A 385 6.93 9.46 -16.24
CA ASP A 385 7.04 10.41 -17.36
C ASP A 385 7.14 11.88 -16.89
N GLY A 386 7.09 12.11 -15.57
CA GLY A 386 7.20 13.41 -14.92
C GLY A 386 5.91 14.24 -14.89
N LYS A 387 4.78 13.73 -15.41
CA LYS A 387 3.51 14.48 -15.41
C LYS A 387 2.89 14.55 -14.02
N PHE A 388 2.88 13.43 -13.30
CA PHE A 388 2.40 13.33 -11.92
C PHE A 388 3.52 12.98 -10.95
N PRO A 389 3.49 13.53 -9.72
CA PRO A 389 4.42 13.10 -8.68
C PRO A 389 4.15 11.64 -8.30
N VAL A 390 5.22 10.91 -7.99
CA VAL A 390 5.16 9.56 -7.44
C VAL A 390 5.54 9.61 -5.96
N PHE A 391 4.84 8.86 -5.13
CA PHE A 391 5.15 8.64 -3.72
C PHE A 391 5.27 7.12 -3.51
N ILE A 392 6.33 6.68 -2.83
CA ILE A 392 6.51 5.25 -2.55
C ILE A 392 5.75 4.90 -1.26
N GLY A 393 4.44 4.64 -1.37
CA GLY A 393 3.57 4.54 -0.20
C GLY A 393 3.78 3.30 0.66
N GLU A 394 4.43 2.28 0.13
CA GLU A 394 4.82 1.10 0.90
C GLU A 394 6.19 0.55 0.47
N TRP A 395 7.02 0.25 1.48
CA TRP A 395 8.33 -0.39 1.35
C TRP A 395 8.81 -0.94 2.70
N SER A 396 9.74 -1.90 2.69
CA SER A 396 10.33 -2.49 3.91
C SER A 396 11.81 -2.84 3.73
N LEU A 397 12.47 -3.43 4.73
CA LEU A 397 13.89 -3.81 4.63
C LEU A 397 14.13 -5.27 4.21
N GLN A 398 13.08 -6.10 4.18
CA GLN A 398 13.26 -7.52 3.86
C GLN A 398 13.63 -7.69 2.39
N SER A 399 14.70 -8.43 2.14
CA SER A 399 15.09 -8.98 0.84
C SER A 399 14.71 -10.46 0.76
N LEU A 400 14.64 -11.03 -0.44
CA LEU A 400 14.27 -12.43 -0.60
C LEU A 400 15.31 -13.37 0.03
N TYR A 401 16.61 -13.03 -0.08
CA TYR A 401 17.70 -13.88 0.39
C TYR A 401 18.75 -13.16 1.26
N ASN A 402 19.38 -13.93 2.15
CA ASN A 402 20.54 -13.56 2.97
C ASN A 402 20.35 -12.25 3.75
N ASN A 403 19.21 -12.06 4.39
CA ASN A 403 18.99 -10.89 5.25
C ASN A 403 19.99 -10.88 6.42
N THR A 404 20.52 -9.70 6.77
CA THR A 404 21.37 -9.53 7.96
C THR A 404 20.90 -8.37 8.81
N LEU A 405 21.02 -8.51 10.13
CA LEU A 405 20.60 -7.46 11.06
C LEU A 405 21.48 -6.20 10.94
N GLU A 406 22.76 -6.39 10.60
CA GLU A 406 23.74 -5.31 10.41
C GLU A 406 23.42 -4.44 9.19
N ASN A 407 22.99 -5.05 8.08
CA ASN A 407 22.77 -4.32 6.83
C ASN A 407 21.48 -3.48 6.82
N ARG A 408 20.59 -3.66 7.81
CA ARG A 408 19.32 -2.92 7.91
C ARG A 408 19.52 -1.40 7.87
N LYS A 409 20.57 -0.88 8.52
CA LYS A 409 20.86 0.56 8.49
C LYS A 409 21.15 1.06 7.07
N THR A 410 22.02 0.35 6.35
CA THR A 410 22.35 0.64 4.95
C THR A 410 21.11 0.63 4.07
N LEU A 411 20.25 -0.40 4.19
CA LEU A 411 19.04 -0.51 3.39
C LEU A 411 18.01 0.58 3.71
N TYR A 412 17.81 0.87 4.99
CA TYR A 412 16.92 1.95 5.42
C TYR A 412 17.38 3.30 4.88
N ASP A 413 18.65 3.62 5.11
CA ASP A 413 19.25 4.89 4.69
C ASP A 413 19.20 5.06 3.17
N THR A 414 19.51 4.00 2.43
CA THR A 414 19.47 3.97 0.96
C THR A 414 18.07 4.17 0.41
N GLN A 415 17.06 3.47 0.95
CA GLN A 415 15.67 3.63 0.52
C GLN A 415 15.13 5.03 0.83
N VAL A 416 15.35 5.55 2.05
CA VAL A 416 14.95 6.92 2.40
C VAL A 416 15.59 7.91 1.44
N TYR A 417 16.89 7.82 1.19
CA TYR A 417 17.57 8.72 0.25
C TYR A 417 17.04 8.62 -1.18
N ALA A 418 16.96 7.40 -1.72
CA ALA A 418 16.56 7.16 -3.09
C ALA A 418 15.13 7.70 -3.34
N TYR A 419 14.20 7.45 -2.42
CA TYR A 419 12.82 7.91 -2.55
C TYR A 419 12.67 9.42 -2.36
N GLN A 420 13.54 10.09 -1.59
CA GLN A 420 13.58 11.56 -1.59
C GLN A 420 14.16 12.14 -2.87
N LYS A 421 15.23 11.50 -3.40
CA LYS A 421 15.96 11.98 -4.57
C LYS A 421 15.11 11.87 -5.83
N TYR A 422 14.47 10.72 -6.03
CA TYR A 422 13.80 10.37 -7.28
C TYR A 422 12.27 10.39 -7.23
N ALA A 423 11.67 10.38 -6.05
CA ALA A 423 10.22 10.43 -5.86
C ALA A 423 9.84 11.56 -4.88
N SER A 424 8.59 11.61 -4.45
CA SER A 424 8.07 12.55 -3.43
C SER A 424 8.32 12.05 -2.01
N GLY A 425 9.30 11.15 -1.84
CA GLY A 425 9.53 10.40 -0.61
C GLY A 425 8.78 9.07 -0.56
N GLY A 426 8.66 8.50 0.63
CA GLY A 426 7.97 7.22 0.83
C GLY A 426 7.49 6.99 2.26
N ALA A 427 6.68 5.95 2.46
CA ALA A 427 6.20 5.52 3.77
C ALA A 427 6.58 4.06 4.07
N PHE A 428 7.35 3.87 5.14
CA PHE A 428 7.76 2.55 5.58
C PHE A 428 6.55 1.70 6.00
N TRP A 429 6.43 0.50 5.48
CA TRP A 429 5.48 -0.51 5.94
C TRP A 429 6.18 -1.42 6.95
N ASN A 430 5.88 -1.34 8.25
CA ASN A 430 4.84 -0.57 8.94
C ASN A 430 5.40 0.03 10.26
N TYR A 431 4.67 0.90 10.96
CA TYR A 431 5.08 1.45 12.25
C TYR A 431 5.40 0.35 13.26
N ARG A 432 4.48 -0.61 13.43
CA ARG A 432 4.62 -1.69 14.42
C ARG A 432 4.36 -3.04 13.78
N MET A 433 5.22 -3.99 14.11
CA MET A 433 5.03 -5.41 13.88
C MET A 433 5.43 -6.15 15.16
N LYS A 434 4.61 -7.11 15.57
CA LYS A 434 4.80 -8.00 16.70
C LYS A 434 4.77 -9.46 16.23
N ASN A 435 5.67 -9.76 15.28
CA ASN A 435 5.88 -11.12 14.81
C ASN A 435 7.32 -11.51 15.10
N THR A 436 7.51 -12.16 16.24
CA THR A 436 8.80 -12.62 16.74
C THR A 436 9.10 -14.07 16.39
N VAL A 437 8.24 -14.73 15.59
CA VAL A 437 8.30 -16.18 15.38
C VAL A 437 8.62 -16.54 13.94
N ASP A 438 8.13 -15.77 12.97
CA ASP A 438 8.34 -16.06 11.55
C ASP A 438 9.71 -15.57 11.11
N LYS A 439 10.56 -16.53 10.72
CA LYS A 439 11.91 -16.27 10.24
C LYS A 439 11.91 -15.71 8.83
N VAL A 440 12.93 -14.90 8.54
CA VAL A 440 13.30 -14.55 7.16
C VAL A 440 14.45 -15.45 6.70
N ASP A 441 14.70 -15.50 5.39
CA ASP A 441 15.94 -16.10 4.89
C ASP A 441 17.14 -15.26 5.35
N GLY A 442 18.08 -15.89 6.08
CA GLY A 442 19.19 -15.20 6.74
C GLY A 442 18.98 -15.04 8.26
N GLU A 443 19.26 -13.85 8.77
CA GLU A 443 19.22 -13.53 10.20
C GLU A 443 17.90 -12.89 10.63
N GLY A 444 17.41 -13.22 11.83
CA GLY A 444 16.28 -12.55 12.46
C GLY A 444 14.90 -13.07 12.04
N VAL A 445 13.89 -12.27 12.35
CA VAL A 445 12.46 -12.55 12.13
C VAL A 445 11.79 -11.40 11.42
N LEU A 446 10.55 -11.56 10.95
CA LEU A 446 9.84 -10.51 10.21
C LEU A 446 9.83 -9.17 10.95
N GLN A 447 9.60 -9.16 12.27
CA GLN A 447 9.62 -7.91 13.06
C GLN A 447 10.92 -7.11 12.90
N ASP A 448 12.07 -7.75 12.69
CA ASP A 448 13.36 -7.05 12.54
C ASP A 448 13.46 -6.20 11.27
N TYR A 449 12.62 -6.47 10.26
CA TYR A 449 12.69 -5.88 8.92
C TYR A 449 11.44 -5.08 8.52
N TRP A 450 10.37 -5.21 9.29
CA TRP A 450 9.03 -4.66 8.99
C TRP A 450 8.46 -3.79 10.11
N SER A 451 9.12 -3.67 11.26
CA SER A 451 8.72 -2.76 12.34
C SER A 451 9.60 -1.52 12.38
N TRP A 452 9.06 -0.36 11.99
CA TRP A 452 9.76 0.91 12.14
C TRP A 452 10.09 1.21 13.61
N GLU A 453 9.18 0.90 14.54
CA GLU A 453 9.42 0.99 15.99
C GLU A 453 10.58 0.08 16.44
N GLY A 454 10.67 -1.15 15.90
CA GLY A 454 11.80 -2.04 16.11
C GLY A 454 13.12 -1.46 15.59
N LEU A 455 13.12 -0.89 14.39
CA LEU A 455 14.29 -0.23 13.81
C LEU A 455 14.73 0.99 14.63
N LEU A 456 13.76 1.78 15.14
CA LEU A 456 14.00 2.86 16.08
C LEU A 456 14.71 2.35 17.34
N ASN A 457 14.21 1.27 17.96
CA ASN A 457 14.84 0.70 19.16
C ASN A 457 16.27 0.19 18.88
N ALA A 458 16.56 -0.22 17.64
CA ALA A 458 17.90 -0.57 17.17
C ALA A 458 18.78 0.64 16.79
N GLY A 459 18.29 1.87 16.93
CA GLY A 459 19.02 3.10 16.64
C GLY A 459 19.22 3.39 15.14
N ILE A 460 18.41 2.79 14.27
CA ILE A 460 18.57 2.91 12.81
C ILE A 460 18.02 4.26 12.30
N PRO A 461 16.70 4.57 12.41
CA PRO A 461 16.24 5.94 12.33
C PRO A 461 16.90 6.76 13.44
N SER A 462 17.62 7.83 13.07
CA SER A 462 18.27 8.70 14.05
C SER A 462 17.96 10.16 13.80
N ALA A 463 17.95 10.96 14.88
CA ALA A 463 17.81 12.42 14.79
C ALA A 463 18.98 13.08 14.03
N ASN A 464 20.12 12.39 13.93
CA ASN A 464 21.31 12.80 13.19
C ASN A 464 21.20 12.58 11.68
N LYS A 465 20.01 12.16 11.20
CA LYS A 465 19.62 11.97 9.80
C LYS A 465 20.30 10.78 9.14
N VAL A 466 19.75 10.41 7.99
CA VAL A 466 20.38 9.53 7.01
C VAL A 466 21.68 10.20 6.57
N ASN A 467 22.82 9.55 6.84
CA ASN A 467 24.14 10.16 6.74
C ASN A 467 25.09 9.42 5.80
N SER A 468 24.66 8.26 5.26
CA SER A 468 25.38 7.43 4.31
C SER A 468 24.38 6.61 3.49
N SER A 469 24.34 6.80 2.18
CA SER A 469 23.49 6.03 1.26
C SER A 469 24.30 5.52 0.06
N TYR A 470 23.79 4.49 -0.60
CA TYR A 470 24.23 4.08 -1.93
C TYR A 470 23.23 4.68 -2.92
N CYS A 471 23.65 5.49 -3.89
CA CYS A 471 22.90 6.26 -4.93
C CYS A 471 23.61 7.62 -5.09
#